data_AF-A0A147KIW9-F1
#
_entry.id   AF-A0A147KIW9-F1
#
_cell.length_a   1.000
_cell.length_b   1.000
_cell.length_c   1.000
_cell.angle_alpha   90.00
_cell.angle_beta   90.00
_cell.angle_gamma   90.00
#
_symmetry.space_group_name_H-M   'P 1'
#
loop_
_entity.id
_entity.type
_entity.pdbx_description
1 polymer ?
#
loop_
_entity_poly.entity_id
_entity_poly.type
_entity_poly.pdbx_seq_one_letter_code
_entity_poly.pdbx_strand_id
1 'polypeptide(L)'
;MSIGPREILILLVIVLLLFGAKKLPELARSLGRSARILRAEAKGLAEEDGAQQQAAGQTHQAEARPEQSGAQQGNGYPQLPPGQRIVDGSAESARRPYNS
;
A
#
# COMPACT_ATOMS: atom_id res chain seq x y z
N MET A 1 -37.35 25.26 -11.52
CA MET A 1 -36.11 25.70 -10.82
C MET A 1 -35.01 24.73 -11.22
N SER A 2 -34.14 25.14 -12.13
CA SER A 2 -33.08 24.28 -12.65
C SER A 2 -31.88 24.39 -11.72
N ILE A 3 -31.40 23.27 -11.19
CA ILE A 3 -30.12 23.24 -10.49
C ILE A 3 -29.06 23.62 -11.52
N GLY A 4 -28.56 24.86 -11.39
CA GLY A 4 -27.55 25.40 -12.26
C GLY A 4 -26.14 25.00 -11.79
N PRO A 5 -25.13 25.21 -12.64
CA PRO A 5 -23.73 25.03 -12.25
C PRO A 5 -23.37 25.80 -10.98
N ARG A 6 -24.02 26.96 -10.74
CA ARG A 6 -23.83 27.80 -9.56
C ARG A 6 -24.25 27.10 -8.25
N GLU A 7 -25.47 26.54 -8.18
CA GLU A 7 -25.93 25.77 -7.03
C GLU A 7 -25.03 24.57 -6.74
N ILE A 8 -24.59 23.85 -7.77
CA ILE A 8 -23.68 22.71 -7.61
C ILE A 8 -22.36 23.16 -6.97
N LEU A 9 -21.83 24.30 -7.41
CA LEU A 9 -20.59 24.86 -6.88
C LEU A 9 -20.73 25.24 -5.40
N ILE A 10 -21.85 25.85 -5.01
CA ILE A 10 -22.15 26.18 -3.60
C ILE A 10 -22.24 24.92 -2.75
N LEU A 11 -22.96 23.89 -3.20
CA LEU A 11 -23.05 22.61 -2.49
C LEU A 11 -21.69 21.93 -2.35
N LEU A 12 -20.88 21.94 -3.41
CA LEU A 12 -19.54 21.39 -3.38
C LEU A 12 -18.67 22.09 -2.32
N VAL A 13 -18.75 23.43 -2.24
CA VAL A 13 -18.04 24.21 -1.22
C VAL A 13 -18.50 23.82 0.19
N ILE A 14 -19.80 23.63 0.43
CA ILE A 14 -20.32 23.19 1.73
C ILE A 14 -19.77 21.81 2.10
N VAL A 15 -19.80 20.85 1.17
CA VAL A 15 -19.25 19.51 1.39
C VAL A 15 -17.73 19.56 1.65
N LEU A 16 -17.00 20.39 0.90
CA LEU A 16 -15.56 20.62 1.10
C LEU A 16 -15.26 21.22 2.48
N LEU A 17 -16.12 22.08 3.02
CA LEU A 17 -15.96 22.64 4.37
C LEU A 17 -16.25 21.60 5.46
N LEU A 18 -17.25 20.74 5.27
CA LEU A 18 -17.62 19.70 6.25
C LEU A 18 -16.61 18.54 6.28
N PHE A 19 -16.21 18.05 5.10
CA PHE A 19 -15.33 16.88 4.98
C PHE A 19 -13.86 17.27 4.84
N GLY A 20 -13.56 18.47 4.34
CA GLY A 20 -12.21 18.93 4.03
C GLY A 20 -11.75 18.56 2.62
N ALA A 21 -10.96 19.44 2.00
CA ALA A 21 -10.43 19.25 0.64
C ALA A 21 -9.57 17.98 0.45
N LYS A 22 -8.99 17.44 1.53
CA LYS A 22 -8.20 16.20 1.48
C LYS A 22 -9.04 14.92 1.57
N LYS A 23 -10.26 14.96 2.15
CA LYS A 23 -11.06 13.75 2.38
C LYS A 23 -11.93 13.36 1.20
N LEU A 24 -12.44 14.31 0.41
CA LEU A 24 -13.12 13.99 -0.84
C LEU A 24 -12.25 13.17 -1.83
N PRO A 25 -11.00 13.56 -2.15
CA PRO A 25 -10.16 12.76 -3.04
C PRO A 25 -9.71 11.44 -2.40
N GLU A 26 -9.56 11.39 -1.08
CA GLU A 26 -9.26 10.16 -0.34
C GLU A 26 -10.40 9.14 -0.48
N LEU A 27 -11.65 9.58 -0.24
CA LEU A 27 -12.86 8.78 -0.39
C LEU A 27 -13.09 8.37 -1.85
N ALA A 28 -12.90 9.29 -2.80
CA ALA A 28 -13.00 8.96 -4.23
C ALA A 28 -11.96 7.92 -4.65
N ARG A 29 -10.73 7.99 -4.13
CA ARG A 29 -9.67 7.01 -4.42
C ARG A 29 -9.91 5.64 -3.77
N SER A 30 -10.51 5.57 -2.58
CA SER A 30 -10.86 4.29 -1.96
C SER A 30 -12.06 3.65 -2.64
N LEU A 31 -13.13 4.42 -2.88
CA LEU A 31 -14.32 3.97 -3.61
C LEU A 31 -13.98 3.57 -5.05
N GLY A 32 -13.11 4.32 -5.73
CA GLY A 32 -12.66 4.01 -7.08
C GLY A 32 -11.87 2.71 -7.18
N ARG A 33 -11.06 2.36 -6.18
CA ARG A 33 -10.34 1.07 -6.12
C ARG A 33 -11.32 -0.10 -5.98
N SER A 34 -12.27 -0.02 -5.05
CA SER A 34 -13.30 -1.06 -4.88
C SER A 34 -14.21 -1.15 -6.11
N ALA A 35 -14.65 -0.03 -6.66
CA ALA A 35 -15.49 0.01 -7.86
C ALA A 35 -14.76 -0.54 -9.10
N ARG A 36 -13.45 -0.34 -9.24
CA ARG A 36 -12.67 -0.89 -10.36
C ARG A 36 -12.59 -2.42 -10.32
N ILE A 37 -12.42 -3.00 -9.13
CA ILE A 37 -12.39 -4.46 -8.95
C ILE A 37 -13.76 -5.03 -9.31
N LEU A 38 -14.84 -4.46 -8.76
CA LEU A 38 -16.20 -4.88 -9.06
C LEU A 38 -16.55 -4.72 -10.54
N ARG A 39 -16.11 -3.63 -11.19
CA ARG A 39 -16.30 -3.44 -12.62
C ARG A 39 -15.48 -4.43 -13.45
N ALA A 40 -14.27 -4.78 -13.03
CA ALA A 40 -13.44 -5.75 -13.75
C ALA A 40 -14.04 -7.16 -13.67
N GLU A 41 -14.53 -7.56 -12.51
CA GLU A 41 -15.24 -8.84 -12.34
C GLU A 41 -16.57 -8.85 -13.11
N ALA A 42 -17.37 -7.79 -13.00
CA ALA A 42 -18.62 -7.67 -13.74
C ALA A 42 -18.41 -7.64 -15.27
N LYS A 43 -17.30 -7.06 -15.73
CA LYS A 43 -16.93 -7.03 -17.15
C LYS A 43 -16.42 -8.40 -17.61
N GLY A 44 -15.65 -9.11 -16.80
CA GLY A 44 -15.23 -10.49 -17.08
C GLY A 44 -16.41 -11.43 -17.27
N LEU A 45 -17.45 -11.32 -16.44
CA LEU A 45 -18.69 -12.08 -16.61
C LEU A 45 -19.47 -11.70 -17.89
N ALA A 46 -19.36 -10.45 -18.34
CA ALA A 46 -19.97 -10.00 -19.59
C ALA A 46 -19.12 -10.34 -20.83
N GLU A 47 -17.81 -10.54 -20.65
CA GLU A 47 -16.83 -10.87 -21.69
C GLU A 47 -16.58 -12.38 -21.83
N GLU A 48 -17.02 -13.21 -20.86
CA GLU A 48 -16.97 -14.68 -20.96
C GLU A 48 -17.85 -15.26 -22.09
N ASP A 49 -18.75 -14.46 -22.67
CA ASP A 49 -19.49 -14.80 -23.90
C ASP A 49 -18.68 -14.48 -25.18
N GLY A 50 -17.47 -13.91 -25.06
CA GLY A 50 -16.65 -13.46 -26.19
C GLY A 50 -15.18 -13.24 -25.85
N ALA A 51 -14.39 -14.31 -25.87
CA ALA A 51 -12.93 -14.32 -25.99
C ALA A 51 -12.11 -13.78 -24.78
N GLN A 52 -11.71 -14.74 -23.95
CA GLN A 52 -10.41 -14.92 -23.30
C GLN A 52 -9.23 -14.08 -23.85
N GLN A 53 -9.13 -12.79 -23.52
CA GLN A 53 -7.87 -12.04 -23.65
C GLN A 53 -7.87 -10.75 -22.81
N GLN A 54 -7.13 -10.78 -21.70
CA GLN A 54 -6.06 -9.83 -21.35
C GLN A 54 -5.81 -9.83 -19.84
N ALA A 55 -4.85 -10.65 -19.46
CA ALA A 55 -4.22 -10.62 -18.16
C ALA A 55 -3.65 -9.22 -17.84
N ALA A 56 -3.68 -8.89 -16.55
CA ALA A 56 -2.73 -8.01 -15.86
C ALA A 56 -2.78 -6.50 -16.17
N GLY A 57 -3.78 -5.82 -15.60
CA GLY A 57 -3.76 -4.36 -15.40
C GLY A 57 -3.26 -3.96 -14.01
N GLN A 58 -1.94 -4.08 -13.80
CA GLN A 58 -1.15 -3.58 -12.67
C GLN A 58 -1.71 -2.27 -12.06
N THR A 59 -1.97 -2.24 -10.75
CA THR A 59 -1.99 -0.97 -9.99
C THR A 59 -1.60 -1.20 -8.53
N HIS A 60 -0.36 -1.63 -8.32
CA HIS A 60 0.42 -1.11 -7.21
C HIS A 60 0.84 0.31 -7.60
N GLN A 61 0.12 1.32 -7.12
CA GLN A 61 0.64 2.69 -7.12
C GLN A 61 0.00 3.47 -5.97
N ALA A 62 0.72 3.48 -4.84
CA ALA A 62 0.85 4.58 -3.91
C ALA A 62 1.86 4.17 -2.81
N GLU A 63 3.11 4.01 -3.24
CA GLU A 63 4.28 4.15 -2.38
C GLU A 63 4.28 5.60 -1.88
N ALA A 64 3.87 5.82 -0.63
CA ALA A 64 4.15 7.04 0.10
C ALA A 64 5.03 6.67 1.29
N ARG A 65 6.24 6.18 1.00
CA ARG A 65 7.35 6.19 1.95
C ARG A 65 8.23 7.38 1.59
N PRO A 66 8.33 8.42 2.46
CA PRO A 66 9.38 9.39 2.31
C PRO A 66 10.72 8.69 2.48
N GLU A 67 11.56 8.86 1.48
CA GLU A 67 12.98 8.55 1.45
C GLU A 67 13.67 9.03 2.73
N GLN A 68 14.04 8.10 3.62
CA GLN A 68 15.17 8.30 4.53
C GLN A 68 16.40 7.68 3.88
N SER A 69 16.97 8.45 2.96
CA SER A 69 18.29 8.24 2.39
C SER A 69 19.34 8.55 3.45
N GLY A 70 20.08 7.52 3.87
CA GLY A 70 21.21 7.63 4.80
C GLY A 70 22.06 6.37 4.82
N ALA A 71 23.08 6.35 3.96
CA ALA A 71 24.30 5.52 3.99
C ALA A 71 24.20 3.99 3.79
N GLN A 72 24.35 3.62 2.51
CA GLN A 72 25.16 2.53 1.93
C GLN A 72 25.78 1.41 2.82
N GLN A 73 25.44 0.18 2.39
CA GLN A 73 26.34 -0.93 2.02
C GLN A 73 27.04 -1.75 3.13
N GLY A 74 26.66 -3.03 3.20
CA GLY A 74 27.45 -4.10 3.80
C GLY A 74 26.67 -5.40 3.95
N ASN A 75 27.01 -6.40 3.12
CA ASN A 75 26.58 -7.79 3.15
C ASN A 75 25.89 -8.31 4.44
N GLY A 76 24.68 -8.85 4.26
CA GLY A 76 24.49 -10.30 4.42
C GLY A 76 24.27 -10.88 5.82
N TYR A 77 24.01 -10.12 6.88
CA TYR A 77 23.54 -10.72 8.14
C TYR A 77 22.43 -9.91 8.81
N PRO A 78 21.33 -10.56 9.27
CA PRO A 78 20.44 -9.94 10.24
C PRO A 78 21.24 -9.66 11.52
N GLN A 79 21.26 -8.40 11.95
CA GLN A 79 21.89 -8.00 13.21
C GLN A 79 21.14 -8.66 14.37
N LEU A 80 21.78 -9.60 15.05
CA LEU A 80 21.16 -10.28 16.19
C LEU A 80 21.04 -9.32 17.38
N PRO A 81 19.95 -9.39 18.17
CA PRO A 81 19.79 -8.59 19.37
C PRO A 81 20.96 -8.81 20.34
N PRO A 82 21.50 -7.76 20.96
CA PRO A 82 22.53 -7.89 21.97
C PRO A 82 22.01 -8.76 23.14
N GLY A 83 22.74 -9.83 23.47
CA GLY A 83 22.45 -10.70 24.62
C GLY A 83 21.96 -12.12 24.31
N GLN A 84 21.87 -12.54 23.05
CA GLN A 84 21.44 -13.91 22.72
C GLN A 84 22.62 -14.90 22.71
N ARG A 85 22.60 -15.89 23.61
CA ARG A 85 23.54 -17.02 23.63
C ARG A 85 22.95 -18.19 22.85
N ILE A 86 23.70 -18.71 21.88
CA ILE A 86 23.36 -19.95 21.17
C ILE A 86 23.70 -21.10 22.12
N VAL A 87 22.68 -21.87 22.52
CA VAL A 87 22.82 -23.07 23.36
C VAL A 87 22.63 -24.26 22.42
N ASP A 88 23.71 -24.97 22.10
CA ASP A 88 23.61 -26.24 21.39
C ASP A 88 23.35 -27.37 22.40
N GLY A 89 22.57 -28.38 22.00
CA GLY A 89 21.98 -29.39 22.90
C GLY A 89 22.95 -30.38 23.53
N SER A 90 24.25 -30.31 23.21
CA SER A 90 25.32 -30.99 23.93
C SER A 90 25.98 -29.97 24.85
N ALA A 91 26.03 -30.25 26.15
CA ALA A 91 26.51 -29.33 27.18
C ALA A 91 28.03 -29.02 27.10
N GLU A 92 28.47 -28.42 26.00
CA GLU A 92 29.82 -27.91 25.81
C GLU A 92 29.75 -26.40 25.57
N SER A 93 29.96 -25.65 26.64
CA SER A 93 30.14 -24.19 26.57
C SER A 93 31.54 -23.90 26.05
N ALA A 94 31.74 -24.09 24.74
CA ALA A 94 32.96 -23.70 24.08
C ALA A 94 33.05 -22.17 24.11
N ARG A 95 33.76 -21.64 25.12
CA ARG A 95 34.28 -20.28 25.12
C ARG A 95 35.18 -20.18 23.89
N ARG A 96 34.71 -19.51 22.83
CA ARG A 96 35.60 -18.99 21.80
C ARG A 96 36.19 -17.68 22.35
N PRO A 97 37.45 -17.64 22.80
CA PRO A 97 38.11 -16.36 23.07
C PRO A 97 38.31 -15.65 21.73
N TYR A 98 37.83 -14.40 21.67
CA TYR A 98 38.34 -13.44 20.71
C TYR A 98 39.77 -13.10 21.19
N ASN A 99 40.77 -13.55 20.42
CA ASN A 99 42.21 -13.25 20.55
C ASN A 99 42.48 -11.83 21.09
N SER A 100 43.32 -11.53 22.09
CA SER A 100 44.20 -12.26 23.02
C SER A 100 43.82 -11.90 24.46
#